data_AF-A0A0F9PMA6-F1
#
_entry.id   AF-A0A0F9PMA6-F1
#
_cell.length_a   1.000
_cell.length_b   1.000
_cell.length_c   1.000
_cell.angle_alpha   90.00
_cell.angle_beta   90.00
_cell.angle_gamma   90.00
#
_symmetry.space_group_name_H-M   'P 1'
#
loop_
_entity.id
_entity.type
_entity.pdbx_description
1 polymer ?
#
loop_
_entity_poly.entity_id
_entity_poly.type
_entity_poly.pdbx_seq_one_letter_code
_entity_poly.pdbx_strand_id
1 'polypeptide(L)'
;MNLKNIFAEIAKCLEELYNDREEILKLSRKIIRDCSIAIKHIHRKEFNMYQEKINVIKDNHEKLVGSVNKNPGFFFRYLKTPEQEYTESIVFYSIINKKALPTPNDLKINPLNYILGLADVIGELRR
;
A
#
# COMPACT_ATOMS: atom_id res chain seq x y z
N MET A 1 -12.69 10.37 43.22
CA MET A 1 -11.72 9.31 42.89
C MET A 1 -11.38 9.43 41.41
N ASN A 2 -10.12 9.68 41.06
CA ASN A 2 -9.65 10.03 39.70
C ASN A 2 -9.80 8.88 38.68
N LEU A 3 -10.18 7.69 39.14
CA LEU A 3 -10.28 6.49 38.31
C LEU A 3 -11.28 6.63 37.15
N LYS A 4 -12.43 7.28 37.36
CA LYS A 4 -13.44 7.47 36.29
C LYS A 4 -12.90 8.33 35.14
N ASN A 5 -12.13 9.37 35.45
CA ASN A 5 -11.55 10.25 34.42
C ASN A 5 -10.44 9.52 33.66
N ILE A 6 -9.58 8.78 34.37
CA ILE A 6 -8.54 7.93 33.74
C ILE A 6 -9.17 6.93 32.77
N PHE A 7 -10.24 6.25 33.16
CA PHE A 7 -10.95 5.32 32.26
C PHE A 7 -11.54 6.02 31.03
N ALA A 8 -12.13 7.20 31.21
CA ALA A 8 -12.69 7.97 30.09
C ALA A 8 -11.62 8.42 29.09
N GLU A 9 -10.45 8.87 29.57
CA GLU A 9 -9.32 9.26 28.72
C GLU A 9 -8.74 8.06 27.95
N ILE A 10 -8.56 6.92 28.62
CA ILE A 10 -8.10 5.69 27.97
C ILE A 10 -9.10 5.22 26.92
N ALA A 11 -10.40 5.21 27.23
CA ALA A 11 -11.44 4.80 26.30
C ALA A 11 -11.42 5.65 25.02
N LYS A 12 -11.31 6.98 25.17
CA LYS A 12 -11.21 7.90 24.03
C LYS A 12 -9.97 7.62 23.18
N CYS A 13 -8.81 7.41 23.80
CA CYS A 13 -7.57 7.08 23.08
C CYS A 13 -7.71 5.77 22.28
N LEU A 14 -8.31 4.73 22.86
CA LEU A 14 -8.53 3.45 22.19
C LEU A 14 -9.54 3.56 21.04
N GLU A 15 -10.57 4.39 21.18
CA GLU A 15 -11.55 4.66 20.12
C GLU A 15 -10.91 5.38 18.93
N GLU A 16 -10.05 6.37 19.18
CA GLU A 16 -9.27 7.04 18.13
C GLU A 16 -8.35 6.06 17.38
N LEU A 17 -7.62 5.20 18.10
CA LEU A 17 -6.78 4.16 17.49
C LEU A 17 -7.60 3.15 16.66
N TYR A 18 -8.79 2.78 17.14
CA TYR A 18 -9.69 1.90 16.41
C TYR A 18 -10.14 2.52 15.08
N ASN A 19 -10.58 3.78 15.11
CA ASN A 19 -11.04 4.50 13.93
C ASN A 19 -9.92 4.71 12.91
N ASP A 20 -8.72 5.11 13.34
CA ASP A 20 -7.55 5.22 12.46
C ASP A 20 -7.20 3.86 11.82
N ARG A 21 -7.27 2.77 12.59
CA ARG A 21 -7.04 1.42 12.08
C ARG A 21 -8.05 1.01 11.01
N GLU A 22 -9.33 1.29 11.20
CA GLU A 22 -10.36 0.94 10.21
C GLU A 22 -10.15 1.65 8.88
N GLU A 23 -9.79 2.93 8.90
CA GLU A 23 -9.46 3.68 7.68
C GLU A 23 -8.19 3.15 7.01
N ILE A 24 -7.15 2.80 7.78
CA ILE A 24 -5.93 2.14 7.28
C ILE A 24 -6.27 0.80 6.59
N LEU A 25 -7.09 -0.04 7.22
CA LEU A 25 -7.50 -1.34 6.67
C LEU A 25 -8.34 -1.19 5.40
N LYS A 26 -9.17 -0.16 5.33
CA LYS A 26 -9.97 0.16 4.15
C LYS A 26 -9.11 0.62 2.98
N LEU A 27 -8.14 1.51 3.22
CA LEU A 27 -7.16 1.97 2.22
C LEU A 27 -6.27 0.81 1.74
N SER A 28 -5.72 0.02 2.66
CA SER A 28 -4.88 -1.15 2.36
C SER A 28 -5.61 -2.13 1.43
N ARG A 29 -6.85 -2.54 1.78
CA ARG A 29 -7.67 -3.42 0.94
C ARG A 29 -8.01 -2.81 -0.42
N LYS A 30 -8.17 -1.50 -0.51
CA LYS A 30 -8.41 -0.80 -1.77
C LYS A 30 -7.18 -0.87 -2.68
N ILE A 31 -6.00 -0.52 -2.15
CA ILE A 31 -4.72 -0.56 -2.88
C ILE A 31 -4.46 -1.95 -3.44
N ILE A 32 -4.58 -3.00 -2.62
CA ILE A 32 -4.38 -4.39 -3.04
C ILE A 32 -5.29 -4.74 -4.22
N ARG A 33 -6.60 -4.41 -4.10
CA ARG A 33 -7.59 -4.69 -5.15
C ARG A 33 -7.29 -3.93 -6.44
N ASP A 34 -6.91 -2.67 -6.31
CA ASP A 34 -6.57 -1.82 -7.46
C ASP A 34 -5.26 -2.28 -8.13
N CYS A 35 -4.27 -2.79 -7.38
CA CYS A 35 -3.05 -3.39 -7.94
C CYS A 35 -3.37 -4.63 -8.77
N SER A 36 -4.21 -5.53 -8.26
CA SER A 36 -4.69 -6.70 -9.03
C SER A 36 -5.39 -6.30 -10.35
N ILE A 37 -6.13 -5.19 -10.35
CA ILE A 37 -6.75 -4.65 -11.57
C ILE A 37 -5.68 -4.06 -12.51
N ALA A 38 -4.72 -3.28 -11.98
CA ALA A 38 -3.62 -2.71 -12.75
C ALA A 38 -2.79 -3.79 -13.46
N ILE A 39 -2.44 -4.86 -12.76
CA ILE A 39 -1.69 -6.00 -13.32
C ILE A 39 -2.47 -6.66 -14.48
N LYS A 40 -3.79 -6.82 -14.36
CA LYS A 40 -4.63 -7.32 -15.46
C LYS A 40 -4.58 -6.41 -16.70
N HIS A 41 -4.55 -5.10 -16.51
CA HIS A 41 -4.38 -4.16 -17.61
C HIS A 41 -3.01 -4.32 -18.30
N ILE A 42 -1.93 -4.57 -17.55
CA ILE A 42 -0.60 -4.85 -18.12
C ILE A 42 -0.66 -6.10 -19.02
N HIS A 43 -1.24 -7.20 -18.51
CA HIS A 43 -1.40 -8.45 -19.27
C HIS A 43 -2.17 -8.28 -20.58
N ARG A 44 -3.20 -7.44 -20.56
CA ARG A 44 -4.03 -7.12 -21.73
C ARG A 44 -3.43 -6.03 -22.62
N LYS A 45 -2.26 -5.49 -22.27
CA LYS A 45 -1.61 -4.35 -22.95
C LYS A 45 -2.49 -3.08 -22.95
N GLU A 46 -3.38 -2.94 -21.98
CA GLU A 46 -4.27 -1.79 -21.77
C GLU A 46 -3.53 -0.68 -21.01
N PHE A 47 -2.41 -0.18 -21.55
CA PHE A 47 -1.49 0.67 -20.81
C PHE A 47 -2.06 2.04 -20.39
N ASN A 48 -2.99 2.60 -21.15
CA ASN A 48 -3.66 3.84 -20.76
C ASN A 48 -4.49 3.62 -19.47
N MET A 49 -5.23 2.51 -19.40
CA MET A 49 -6.00 2.15 -18.20
C MET A 49 -5.09 1.83 -17.01
N TYR A 50 -3.94 1.18 -17.27
CA TYR A 50 -2.91 0.98 -16.25
C TYR A 50 -2.42 2.32 -15.68
N GLN A 51 -2.10 3.31 -16.53
CA GLN A 51 -1.61 4.61 -16.08
C GLN A 51 -2.65 5.37 -15.23
N GLU A 52 -3.92 5.34 -15.62
CA GLU A 52 -4.99 5.90 -14.80
C GLU A 52 -5.07 5.20 -13.43
N LYS A 53 -5.02 3.86 -13.43
CA LYS A 53 -5.13 3.06 -12.23
C LYS A 53 -3.94 3.24 -11.28
N ILE A 54 -2.71 3.27 -11.81
CA ILE A 54 -1.50 3.37 -10.99
C ILE A 54 -1.37 4.74 -10.31
N ASN A 55 -1.87 5.81 -10.93
CA ASN A 55 -1.96 7.12 -10.30
C ASN A 55 -2.90 7.10 -9.08
N VAL A 56 -4.09 6.47 -9.22
CA VAL A 56 -5.01 6.30 -8.09
C VAL A 56 -4.40 5.44 -6.97
N ILE A 57 -3.64 4.40 -7.31
CA ILE A 57 -2.93 3.57 -6.33
C ILE A 57 -1.89 4.41 -5.59
N LYS A 58 -1.08 5.19 -6.31
CA LYS A 58 -0.06 6.07 -5.73
C LYS A 58 -0.67 7.06 -4.73
N ASP A 59 -1.75 7.74 -5.11
CA ASP A 59 -2.44 8.69 -4.22
C ASP A 59 -2.99 8.02 -2.96
N ASN A 60 -3.51 6.80 -3.08
CA ASN A 60 -3.99 6.03 -1.93
C ASN A 60 -2.84 5.50 -1.06
N HIS A 61 -1.72 5.13 -1.65
CA HIS A 61 -0.50 4.73 -0.92
C HIS A 61 0.05 5.89 -0.11
N GLU A 62 0.14 7.09 -0.67
CA GLU A 62 0.57 8.28 0.07
C GLU A 62 -0.36 8.59 1.26
N LYS A 63 -1.68 8.45 1.08
CA LYS A 63 -2.66 8.56 2.18
C LYS A 63 -2.48 7.48 3.23
N LEU A 64 -2.25 6.23 2.81
CA LEU A 64 -2.02 5.11 3.71
C LEU A 64 -0.77 5.34 4.57
N VAL A 65 0.34 5.74 3.96
CA VAL A 65 1.60 6.08 4.64
C VAL A 65 1.37 7.23 5.63
N GLY A 66 0.64 8.28 5.22
CA GLY A 66 0.26 9.38 6.10
C GLY A 66 -0.53 8.92 7.34
N SER A 67 -1.54 8.06 7.16
CA SER A 67 -2.32 7.52 8.27
C SER A 67 -1.49 6.62 9.20
N VAL A 68 -0.62 5.79 8.64
CA VAL A 68 0.28 4.91 9.41
C VAL A 68 1.26 5.73 10.25
N ASN A 69 1.80 6.82 9.69
CA ASN A 69 2.78 7.68 10.36
C ASN A 69 2.21 8.48 11.54
N LYS A 70 0.88 8.54 11.71
CA LYS A 70 0.28 9.10 12.93
C LYS A 70 0.66 8.30 14.18
N ASN A 71 0.74 6.97 14.06
CA ASN A 71 1.13 6.08 15.14
C ASN A 71 1.89 4.84 14.62
N PRO A 72 3.16 5.01 14.23
CA PRO A 72 3.91 3.98 13.49
C PRO A 72 4.07 2.69 14.30
N GLY A 73 4.24 2.78 15.64
CA GLY A 73 4.35 1.60 16.50
C GLY A 73 3.14 0.67 16.45
N PHE A 74 1.95 1.21 16.17
CA PHE A 74 0.72 0.43 16.04
C PHE A 74 0.43 0.03 14.60
N PHE A 75 0.81 0.86 13.63
CA PHE A 75 0.25 0.76 12.28
C PHE A 75 1.24 0.35 11.19
N PHE A 76 2.55 0.36 11.43
CA PHE A 76 3.55 0.09 10.39
C PHE A 76 3.34 -1.24 9.65
N ARG A 77 2.88 -2.28 10.35
CA ARG A 77 2.59 -3.59 9.76
C ARG A 77 1.56 -3.57 8.62
N TYR A 78 0.68 -2.57 8.58
CA TYR A 78 -0.39 -2.48 7.57
C TYR A 78 0.09 -2.01 6.20
N LEU A 79 1.34 -1.54 6.11
CA LEU A 79 1.98 -1.20 4.84
C LEU A 79 2.44 -2.43 4.06
N LYS A 80 2.73 -3.56 4.73
CA LYS A 80 3.40 -4.72 4.14
C LYS A 80 2.78 -5.18 2.82
N THR A 81 1.58 -5.75 2.88
CA THR A 81 0.90 -6.29 1.70
C THR A 81 0.62 -5.25 0.62
N PRO A 82 0.04 -4.06 0.91
CA PRO A 82 -0.23 -3.08 -0.14
C PRO A 82 1.04 -2.56 -0.82
N GLU A 83 2.17 -2.43 -0.11
CA GLU A 83 3.44 -2.03 -0.72
C GLU A 83 4.08 -3.14 -1.57
N GLN A 84 3.94 -4.40 -1.18
CA GLN A 84 4.37 -5.54 -2.00
C GLN A 84 3.63 -5.54 -3.34
N GLU A 85 2.30 -5.50 -3.31
CA GLU A 85 1.42 -5.49 -4.49
C GLU A 85 1.65 -4.26 -5.39
N TYR A 86 1.88 -3.11 -4.76
CA TYR A 86 2.19 -1.88 -5.49
C TYR A 86 3.55 -1.98 -6.20
N THR A 87 4.55 -2.54 -5.52
CA THR A 87 5.88 -2.78 -6.11
C THR A 87 5.78 -3.76 -7.28
N GLU A 88 5.09 -4.89 -7.10
CA GLU A 88 4.90 -5.90 -8.15
C GLU A 88 4.29 -5.26 -9.41
N SER A 89 3.21 -4.50 -9.24
CA SER A 89 2.53 -3.78 -10.33
C SER A 89 3.44 -2.80 -11.10
N ILE A 90 4.26 -2.01 -10.39
CA ILE A 90 5.17 -1.03 -11.00
C ILE A 90 6.35 -1.70 -11.70
N VAL A 91 6.97 -2.67 -11.04
CA VAL A 91 8.13 -3.35 -11.57
C VAL A 91 7.74 -4.19 -12.78
N PHE A 92 6.63 -4.92 -12.71
CA PHE A 92 6.12 -5.69 -13.83
C PHE A 92 5.88 -4.80 -15.06
N TYR A 93 5.20 -3.66 -14.88
CA TYR A 93 5.01 -2.69 -15.97
C TYR A 93 6.34 -2.19 -16.54
N SER A 94 7.31 -1.88 -15.68
CA SER A 94 8.61 -1.34 -16.08
C SER A 94 9.40 -2.35 -16.92
N ILE A 95 9.40 -3.64 -16.52
CA ILE A 95 10.04 -4.73 -17.27
C ILE A 95 9.37 -4.90 -18.64
N ILE A 96 8.04 -5.02 -18.70
CA ILE A 96 7.28 -5.23 -19.95
C ILE A 96 7.54 -4.09 -20.95
N ASN A 97 7.69 -2.85 -20.45
CA ASN A 97 7.89 -1.67 -21.27
C ASN A 97 9.35 -1.25 -21.41
N LYS A 98 10.31 -2.07 -20.94
CA LYS A 98 11.76 -1.78 -20.97
C LYS A 98 12.11 -0.40 -20.39
N LYS A 99 11.43 0.01 -19.32
CA LYS A 99 11.68 1.23 -18.56
C LYS A 99 12.67 0.96 -17.44
N ALA A 100 13.34 2.02 -16.97
CA ALA A 100 14.16 1.94 -15.77
C ALA A 100 13.30 1.53 -14.56
N LEU A 101 13.84 0.65 -13.72
CA LEU A 101 13.18 0.25 -12.48
C LEU A 101 13.27 1.38 -11.46
N PRO A 102 12.15 1.79 -10.83
CA PRO A 102 12.19 2.74 -9.74
C PRO A 102 12.83 2.11 -8.50
N THR A 103 13.49 2.92 -7.70
CA THR A 103 14.05 2.48 -6.41
C THR A 103 12.98 2.49 -5.32
N PRO A 104 13.20 1.78 -4.19
CA PRO A 104 12.30 1.88 -3.03
C PRO A 104 12.08 3.32 -2.56
N ASN A 105 13.12 4.17 -2.66
CA ASN A 105 13.03 5.58 -2.28
C ASN A 105 12.15 6.38 -3.24
N ASP A 106 12.23 6.12 -4.56
CA ASP A 106 11.36 6.78 -5.54
C ASP A 106 9.88 6.49 -5.28
N LEU A 107 9.59 5.28 -4.80
CA LEU A 107 8.24 4.83 -4.47
C LEU A 107 7.82 5.13 -3.02
N LYS A 108 8.73 5.62 -2.17
CA LYS A 108 8.53 5.77 -0.73
C LYS A 108 8.05 4.48 -0.05
N ILE A 109 8.61 3.34 -0.45
CA ILE A 109 8.25 2.01 0.04
C ILE A 109 9.36 1.47 0.97
N ASN A 110 8.97 0.72 2.00
CA ASN A 110 9.95 0.01 2.82
C ASN A 110 10.78 -0.98 1.96
N PRO A 111 12.13 -0.97 2.04
CA PRO A 111 12.97 -1.86 1.23
C PRO A 111 12.63 -3.36 1.34
N LEU A 112 12.17 -3.83 2.50
CA LEU A 112 11.74 -5.21 2.69
C LEU A 112 10.45 -5.51 1.92
N ASN A 113 9.50 -4.58 1.90
CA ASN A 113 8.27 -4.76 1.13
C ASN A 113 8.55 -4.69 -0.38
N TYR A 114 9.49 -3.82 -0.79
CA TYR A 114 9.93 -3.72 -2.17
C TYR A 114 10.57 -5.02 -2.68
N ILE A 115 11.55 -5.59 -1.95
CA ILE A 115 12.23 -6.81 -2.39
C ILE A 115 11.28 -8.01 -2.45
N LEU A 116 10.29 -8.07 -1.56
CA LEU A 116 9.26 -9.11 -1.61
C LEU A 116 8.35 -8.93 -2.84
N GLY A 117 7.89 -7.69 -3.12
CA GLY A 117 7.11 -7.43 -4.33
C GLY A 117 7.89 -7.70 -5.62
N LEU A 118 9.21 -7.45 -5.62
CA LEU A 118 10.09 -7.82 -6.75
C LEU A 118 10.13 -9.34 -6.98
N ALA A 119 10.09 -10.14 -5.92
CA ALA A 119 10.07 -11.60 -6.02
C ALA A 119 8.75 -12.11 -6.63
N ASP A 120 7.63 -11.46 -6.32
CA ASP A 120 6.30 -11.83 -6.82
C ASP A 120 6.15 -11.59 -8.34
N VAL A 121 6.87 -10.60 -8.89
CA VAL A 121 6.89 -10.28 -10.34
C VAL A 121 7.23 -11.50 -11.23
N ILE A 122 8.04 -12.44 -10.73
CA ILE A 122 8.38 -13.65 -11.48
C ILE A 122 7.11 -14.46 -11.83
N GLY A 123 6.12 -14.47 -10.92
CA GLY A 123 4.83 -15.13 -11.14
C GLY A 123 4.05 -14.51 -12.30
N GLU A 124 4.08 -13.18 -12.41
CA GLU A 124 3.40 -12.43 -13.47
C GLU A 124 4.14 -12.51 -14.80
N LEU A 125 5.47 -12.60 -14.81
CA LEU A 125 6.26 -12.81 -16.05
C LEU A 125 6.04 -14.19 -16.66
N ARG A 126 5.70 -15.20 -15.84
CA ARG A 126 5.42 -16.56 -16.32
C ARG A 126 4.01 -16.70 -16.92
N ARG A 127 3.08 -15.84 -16.52
CA ARG A 127 1.67 -15.92 -16.87
C ARG A 127 1.41 -15.48 -18.30
#